data_AF-A0A1I0N6Y9-F1
#
_entry.id   AF-A0A1I0N6Y9-F1
#
_cell.length_a   1.000
_cell.length_b   1.000
_cell.length_c   1.000
_cell.angle_alpha   90.00
_cell.angle_beta   90.00
_cell.angle_gamma   90.00
#
_symmetry.space_group_name_H-M   'P 1'
#
loop_
_entity.id
_entity.type
_entity.pdbx_description
1 polymer ?
#
loop_
_entity_poly.entity_id
_entity_poly.type
_entity_poly.pdbx_seq_one_letter_code
_entity_poly.pdbx_strand_id
1 'polypeptide(L)'
;MHDLLFTRRHVQGCIERLSGVASVSELRKWVNGLNRPGADRLIKLWEVVILDALARLGPIRHEVPLSDGQKPDFSMDLTVSGKKFEVIGDITCVSDVGLDGKNPVDFFCEQLVRVARKKGVNPDRLAVRVHGQTVGPYRDAAMVLSLPSKGNVPALVKSELGQFLTNAGKNPATATSIEIRRPDAELTVSYNPAQMWFSLSRPSYEVSYSIDRNPLASALKSKADQLRAAPEDGVRIVVVCDGDCKTLKEHSPMGGHFSTAAIVEHFLAQRSTVDAVLLLPVVESYRNGVSTVSIHPQLFYRRPTKDQRRPPMDEELGAALLKHLQAMVENIPRPCISATNAVHRLNKDNLLFGIHGGITISGNKVKISSRQVLETLAGIPSRGVTPLDSSPGDPPPPPNWQQDFLRFLHRGQMIKTVTVVPGEGRDDDDLEIEFGQPDPAISPFRMPAVADSGPEEIRE
;
A
#
# COMPACT_ATOMS: atom_id res chain seq x y z
N MET A 1 -9.84 -2.29 -6.87
CA MET A 1 -8.66 -1.54 -6.35
C MET A 1 -8.86 -1.40 -4.84
N HIS A 2 -7.86 -1.43 -3.96
CA HIS A 2 -8.10 -1.48 -2.50
C HIS A 2 -7.70 -0.18 -1.80
N ASP A 3 -8.32 0.15 -0.66
CA ASP A 3 -8.00 1.37 0.10
C ASP A 3 -7.07 1.17 1.30
N LEU A 4 -6.88 -0.08 1.70
CA LEU A 4 -5.98 -0.50 2.76
C LEU A 4 -4.96 -1.47 2.21
N LEU A 5 -3.81 -1.58 2.89
CA LEU A 5 -2.76 -2.53 2.53
C LEU A 5 -3.29 -3.98 2.53
N PHE A 6 -4.11 -4.35 3.49
CA PHE A 6 -4.85 -5.63 3.54
C PHE A 6 -6.34 -5.37 3.39
N THR A 7 -7.11 -6.36 2.92
CA THR A 7 -8.56 -6.22 2.84
C THR A 7 -9.19 -5.98 4.21
N ARG A 8 -10.20 -5.13 4.25
CA ARG A 8 -10.99 -4.86 5.45
C ARG A 8 -11.59 -6.14 6.01
N ARG A 9 -12.05 -7.07 5.16
CA ARG A 9 -12.59 -8.37 5.58
C ARG A 9 -11.55 -9.21 6.34
N HIS A 10 -10.31 -9.28 5.85
CA HIS A 10 -9.25 -10.00 6.55
C HIS A 10 -8.88 -9.33 7.87
N VAL A 11 -8.70 -8.00 7.87
CA VAL A 11 -8.37 -7.24 9.08
C VAL A 11 -9.46 -7.38 10.15
N GLN A 12 -10.74 -7.34 9.75
CA GLN A 12 -11.86 -7.59 10.65
C GLN A 12 -11.79 -8.99 11.27
N GLY A 13 -11.50 -10.02 10.47
CA GLY A 13 -11.28 -11.38 10.97
C GLY A 13 -10.09 -11.48 11.93
N CYS A 14 -9.01 -10.71 11.73
CA CYS A 14 -7.89 -10.63 12.68
C CYS A 14 -8.36 -10.06 14.03
N ILE A 15 -9.11 -8.96 14.02
CA ILE A 15 -9.66 -8.33 15.24
C ILE A 15 -10.54 -9.31 16.02
N GLU A 16 -11.41 -10.05 15.32
CA GLU A 16 -12.30 -11.04 15.93
C GLU A 16 -11.54 -12.16 16.62
N ARG A 17 -10.48 -12.68 15.99
CA ARG A 17 -9.63 -13.72 16.60
C ARG A 17 -8.82 -13.18 17.79
N LEU A 18 -8.37 -11.94 17.71
CA LEU A 18 -7.65 -11.28 18.80
C LEU A 18 -8.53 -10.95 20.01
N SER A 19 -9.86 -11.14 19.94
CA SER A 19 -10.74 -10.94 21.09
C SER A 19 -10.43 -11.86 22.28
N GLY A 20 -9.79 -13.01 22.04
CA GLY A 20 -9.30 -13.91 23.10
C GLY A 20 -7.92 -13.56 23.65
N VAL A 21 -7.23 -12.57 23.08
CA VAL A 21 -5.85 -12.18 23.42
C VAL A 21 -5.79 -10.76 24.01
N ALA A 22 -6.50 -9.82 23.41
CA ALA A 22 -6.47 -8.41 23.76
C ALA A 22 -7.68 -8.00 24.61
N SER A 23 -7.49 -6.99 25.47
CA SER A 23 -8.60 -6.44 26.24
C SER A 23 -9.62 -5.71 25.34
N VAL A 24 -10.87 -5.60 25.77
CA VAL A 24 -11.91 -4.82 25.07
C VAL A 24 -11.48 -3.37 24.82
N SER A 25 -10.70 -2.80 25.73
CA SER A 25 -10.17 -1.44 25.57
C SER A 25 -9.14 -1.34 24.45
N GLU A 26 -8.28 -2.34 24.28
CA GLU A 26 -7.31 -2.41 23.18
C GLU A 26 -8.00 -2.68 21.84
N LEU A 27 -8.95 -3.63 21.79
CA LEU A 27 -9.76 -3.86 20.58
C LEU A 27 -10.45 -2.58 20.13
N ARG A 28 -10.99 -1.78 21.07
CA ARG A 28 -11.62 -0.49 20.75
C ARG A 28 -10.61 0.52 20.21
N LYS A 29 -9.39 0.59 20.77
CA LYS A 29 -8.33 1.46 20.24
C LYS A 29 -7.95 1.07 18.82
N TRP A 30 -7.79 -0.22 18.52
CA TRP A 30 -7.53 -0.70 17.16
C TRP A 30 -8.65 -0.34 16.20
N VAL A 31 -9.91 -0.64 16.54
CA VAL A 31 -11.07 -0.31 15.70
C VAL A 31 -11.16 1.20 15.45
N ASN A 32 -10.97 2.02 16.48
CA ASN A 32 -10.98 3.48 16.33
C ASN A 32 -9.84 3.99 15.44
N GLY A 33 -8.62 3.49 15.65
CA GLY A 33 -7.45 3.85 14.85
C GLY A 33 -7.59 3.45 13.39
N LEU A 34 -8.11 2.25 13.12
CA LEU A 34 -8.36 1.75 11.77
C LEU A 34 -9.45 2.53 11.03
N ASN A 35 -10.46 3.01 11.76
CA ASN A 35 -11.54 3.82 11.18
C ASN A 35 -11.15 5.30 11.01
N ARG A 36 -10.16 5.82 11.74
CA ARG A 36 -9.71 7.22 11.63
C ARG A 36 -8.76 7.41 10.43
N PRO A 37 -8.94 8.45 9.59
CA PRO A 37 -7.94 8.82 8.58
C PRO A 37 -6.62 9.25 9.22
N GLY A 38 -5.51 8.97 8.52
CA GLY A 38 -4.17 9.40 8.91
C GLY A 38 -3.15 8.27 9.08
N ALA A 39 -1.92 8.65 9.42
CA ALA A 39 -0.77 7.75 9.50
C ALA A 39 -0.96 6.58 10.48
N ASP A 40 -1.62 6.83 11.61
CA ASP A 40 -1.88 5.82 12.66
C ASP A 40 -2.63 4.60 12.13
N ARG A 41 -3.44 4.76 11.08
CA ARG A 41 -4.22 3.68 10.48
C ARG A 41 -3.31 2.56 9.95
N LEU A 42 -2.22 2.90 9.26
CA LEU A 42 -1.29 1.90 8.71
C LEU A 42 -0.52 1.19 9.83
N ILE A 43 -0.13 1.95 10.88
CA ILE A 43 0.55 1.41 12.06
C ILE A 43 -0.35 0.37 12.74
N LYS A 44 -1.60 0.73 13.04
CA LYS A 44 -2.56 -0.19 13.67
C LYS A 44 -2.93 -1.37 12.79
N LEU A 45 -2.96 -1.19 11.48
CA LEU A 45 -3.20 -2.28 10.54
C LEU A 45 -2.08 -3.32 10.60
N TRP A 46 -0.81 -2.89 10.62
CA TRP A 46 0.32 -3.79 10.82
C TRP A 46 0.28 -4.48 12.19
N GLU A 47 0.08 -3.73 13.26
CA GLU A 47 0.00 -4.27 14.63
C GLU A 47 -1.03 -5.40 14.75
N VAL A 48 -2.27 -5.16 14.27
CA VAL A 48 -3.35 -6.15 14.30
C VAL A 48 -3.00 -7.41 13.50
N VAL A 49 -2.46 -7.29 12.29
CA VAL A 49 -2.17 -8.50 11.49
C VAL A 49 -0.99 -9.30 12.02
N ILE A 50 0.02 -8.64 12.60
CA ILE A 50 1.18 -9.34 13.18
C ILE A 50 0.77 -10.07 14.46
N LEU A 51 0.01 -9.42 15.33
CA LEU A 51 -0.48 -10.05 16.56
C LEU A 51 -1.40 -11.24 16.25
N ASP A 52 -2.32 -11.11 15.28
CA ASP A 52 -3.17 -12.23 14.86
C ASP A 52 -2.34 -13.38 14.26
N ALA A 53 -1.36 -13.06 13.42
CA ALA A 53 -0.49 -14.06 12.81
C ALA A 53 0.33 -14.83 13.86
N LEU A 54 0.82 -14.17 14.90
CA LEU A 54 1.50 -14.80 16.03
C LEU A 54 0.52 -15.64 16.89
N ALA A 55 -0.65 -15.10 17.23
CA ALA A 55 -1.66 -15.78 18.04
C ALA A 55 -2.18 -17.08 17.41
N ARG A 56 -2.10 -17.20 16.08
CA ARG A 56 -2.44 -18.42 15.33
C ARG A 56 -1.44 -19.55 15.52
N LEU A 57 -0.19 -19.25 15.91
CA LEU A 57 0.83 -20.26 16.16
C LEU A 57 0.82 -20.78 17.61
N GLY A 58 0.26 -20.00 18.53
CA GLY A 58 0.16 -20.37 19.92
C GLY A 58 -0.24 -19.20 20.82
N PRO A 59 -0.36 -19.45 22.13
CA PRO A 59 -0.70 -18.42 23.09
C PRO A 59 0.35 -17.28 23.09
N ILE A 60 -0.12 -16.06 22.94
CA ILE A 60 0.68 -14.84 23.11
C ILE A 60 0.11 -14.02 24.26
N ARG A 61 0.98 -13.23 24.90
CA ARG A 61 0.61 -12.25 25.92
C ARG A 61 0.82 -10.87 25.34
N HIS A 62 -0.23 -10.04 25.33
CA HIS A 62 -0.23 -8.72 24.73
C HIS A 62 0.00 -7.61 25.76
N GLU A 63 0.89 -6.66 25.46
CA GLU A 63 1.17 -5.47 26.30
C GLU A 63 1.44 -5.77 27.80
N VAL A 64 2.20 -6.85 28.08
CA VAL A 64 2.61 -7.17 29.45
C VAL A 64 3.70 -6.20 29.92
N PRO A 65 3.51 -5.49 31.05
CA PRO A 65 4.53 -4.58 31.56
C PRO A 65 5.84 -5.29 31.93
N LEU A 66 6.96 -4.71 31.51
CA LEU A 66 8.29 -5.04 31.99
C LEU A 66 8.56 -4.38 33.36
N SER A 67 9.73 -4.68 33.94
CA SER A 67 10.13 -4.16 35.26
C SER A 67 10.25 -2.62 35.32
N ASP A 68 10.44 -1.96 34.17
CA ASP A 68 10.46 -0.49 34.03
C ASP A 68 9.09 0.11 33.65
N GLY A 69 8.04 -0.71 33.55
CA GLY A 69 6.69 -0.31 33.18
C GLY A 69 6.44 -0.19 31.67
N GLN A 70 7.47 -0.37 30.83
CA GLN A 70 7.28 -0.44 29.38
C GLN A 70 6.44 -1.65 29.01
N LYS A 71 5.66 -1.55 27.95
CA LYS A 71 4.76 -2.61 27.48
C LYS A 71 5.14 -2.98 26.04
N PRO A 72 5.95 -4.03 25.85
CA PRO A 72 6.16 -4.61 24.53
C PRO A 72 4.84 -5.10 23.95
N ASP A 73 4.67 -5.00 22.64
CA ASP A 73 3.42 -5.39 21.99
C ASP A 73 3.08 -6.87 22.25
N PHE A 74 4.07 -7.76 22.31
CA PHE A 74 3.85 -9.17 22.60
C PHE A 74 4.96 -9.85 23.39
N SER A 75 4.59 -10.93 24.07
CA SER A 75 5.51 -12.00 24.47
C SER A 75 4.90 -13.36 24.18
N MET A 76 5.74 -14.34 23.89
CA MET A 76 5.34 -15.71 23.60
C MET A 76 6.39 -16.69 24.08
N ASP A 77 6.02 -17.96 24.17
CA ASP A 77 6.93 -19.01 24.59
C ASP A 77 7.38 -19.85 23.38
N LEU A 78 8.69 -20.01 23.24
CA LEU A 78 9.32 -20.85 22.22
C LEU A 78 10.02 -22.04 22.89
N THR A 79 9.64 -23.25 22.51
CA THR A 79 10.28 -24.47 23.04
C THR A 79 11.30 -25.00 22.04
N VAL A 80 12.55 -25.15 22.49
CA VAL A 80 13.68 -25.67 21.70
C VAL A 80 14.34 -26.78 22.51
N SER A 81 14.41 -28.00 21.97
CA SER A 81 14.97 -29.17 22.67
C SER A 81 14.48 -29.36 24.11
N GLY A 82 13.18 -29.14 24.35
CA GLY A 82 12.55 -29.28 25.67
C GLY A 82 12.80 -28.11 26.63
N LYS A 83 13.65 -27.14 26.27
CA LYS A 83 13.84 -25.89 27.00
C LYS A 83 12.89 -24.82 26.49
N LYS A 84 12.25 -24.11 27.41
CA LYS A 84 11.33 -23.00 27.12
C LYS A 84 12.08 -21.68 27.16
N PHE A 85 11.92 -20.86 26.12
CA PHE A 85 12.47 -19.52 26.00
C PHE A 85 11.33 -18.52 25.88
N GLU A 86 11.40 -17.41 26.61
CA GLU A 86 10.47 -16.32 26.42
C GLU A 86 10.97 -15.43 25.27
N VAL A 87 10.13 -15.23 24.25
CA VAL A 87 10.36 -14.28 23.16
C VAL A 87 9.52 -13.06 23.43
N ILE A 88 10.16 -11.88 23.52
CA ILE A 88 9.53 -10.60 23.82
C ILE A 88 9.76 -9.70 22.64
N GLY A 89 8.68 -9.16 22.08
CA GLY A 89 8.74 -8.46 20.82
C GLY A 89 7.94 -7.18 20.80
N ASP A 90 8.41 -6.30 19.92
CA ASP A 90 7.77 -5.03 19.66
C ASP A 90 7.69 -4.76 18.16
N ILE A 91 6.59 -4.15 17.73
CA ILE A 91 6.20 -3.93 16.35
C ILE A 91 6.40 -2.44 16.04
N THR A 92 7.04 -2.15 14.91
CA THR A 92 7.20 -0.78 14.43
C THR A 92 6.92 -0.70 12.96
N CYS A 93 6.32 0.41 12.53
CA CYS A 93 6.11 0.72 11.12
C CYS A 93 7.05 1.87 10.74
N VAL A 94 7.87 1.71 9.70
CA VAL A 94 8.89 2.70 9.30
C VAL A 94 8.49 3.37 8.00
N SER A 95 8.58 4.70 7.94
CA SER A 95 8.22 5.52 6.78
C SER A 95 9.21 6.65 6.52
N ASP A 96 9.21 7.16 5.29
CA ASP A 96 10.03 8.31 4.87
C ASP A 96 9.33 9.67 5.07
N VAL A 97 8.17 9.73 5.74
CA VAL A 97 7.37 10.96 5.95
C VAL A 97 8.19 12.11 6.54
N GLY A 98 9.14 11.81 7.44
CA GLY A 98 10.05 12.81 8.00
C GLY A 98 11.06 13.38 6.98
N LEU A 99 11.46 12.58 5.99
CA LEU A 99 12.30 12.99 4.87
C LEU A 99 11.50 13.78 3.83
N ASP A 100 10.26 13.37 3.55
CA ASP A 100 9.33 14.09 2.65
C ASP A 100 9.00 15.49 3.18
N GLY A 101 8.86 15.61 4.51
CA GLY A 101 8.68 16.91 5.16
C GLY A 101 9.84 17.88 4.92
N LYS A 102 11.07 17.37 4.78
CA LYS A 102 12.28 18.16 4.48
C LYS A 102 12.47 18.41 2.99
N ASN A 103 11.90 17.57 2.14
CA ASN A 103 12.02 17.62 0.68
C ASN A 103 10.61 17.72 0.05
N PRO A 104 9.98 18.91 0.00
CA PRO A 104 8.54 19.07 -0.26
C PRO A 104 8.19 18.94 -1.76
N VAL A 105 8.68 17.88 -2.42
CA VAL A 105 8.55 17.66 -3.86
C VAL A 105 7.09 17.41 -4.27
N ASP A 106 6.35 16.61 -3.51
CA ASP A 106 4.94 16.33 -3.80
C ASP A 106 4.11 17.61 -3.69
N PHE A 107 4.33 18.40 -2.63
CA PHE A 107 3.65 19.67 -2.45
C PHE A 107 4.00 20.68 -3.56
N PHE A 108 5.26 20.71 -4.01
CA PHE A 108 5.67 21.49 -5.16
C PHE A 108 4.91 21.08 -6.43
N CYS A 109 4.87 19.78 -6.73
CA CYS A 109 4.16 19.24 -7.89
C CYS A 109 2.65 19.56 -7.82
N GLU A 110 2.02 19.41 -6.67
CA GLU A 110 0.61 19.77 -6.45
C GLU A 110 0.36 21.26 -6.74
N GLN A 111 1.21 22.16 -6.24
CA GLN A 111 1.07 23.59 -6.51
C GLN A 111 1.31 23.90 -7.99
N LEU A 112 2.31 23.27 -8.62
CA LEU A 112 2.60 23.44 -10.05
C LEU A 112 1.41 23.01 -10.91
N VAL A 113 0.88 21.80 -10.69
CA VAL A 113 -0.30 21.27 -11.37
C VAL A 113 -1.50 22.19 -11.19
N ARG A 114 -1.74 22.65 -9.95
CA ARG A 114 -2.84 23.57 -9.64
C ARG A 114 -2.73 24.88 -10.43
N VAL A 115 -1.54 25.47 -10.50
CA VAL A 115 -1.32 26.73 -11.22
C VAL A 115 -1.36 26.50 -12.74
N ALA A 116 -0.80 25.41 -13.25
CA ALA A 116 -0.85 25.04 -14.66
C ALA A 116 -2.30 24.93 -15.17
N ARG A 117 -3.16 24.20 -14.44
CA ARG A 117 -4.58 24.08 -14.76
C ARG A 117 -5.28 25.44 -14.78
N LYS A 118 -5.02 26.30 -13.79
CA LYS A 118 -5.56 27.68 -13.74
C LYS A 118 -5.11 28.55 -14.92
N LYS A 119 -4.01 28.19 -15.58
CA LYS A 119 -3.45 28.89 -16.75
C LYS A 119 -3.81 28.20 -18.07
N GLY A 120 -4.70 27.21 -18.07
CA GLY A 120 -5.11 26.48 -19.26
C GLY A 120 -4.04 25.53 -19.82
N VAL A 121 -3.02 25.18 -19.02
CA VAL A 121 -1.96 24.25 -19.41
C VAL A 121 -2.34 22.84 -18.95
N ASN A 122 -2.29 21.88 -19.88
CA ASN A 122 -2.40 20.46 -19.53
C ASN A 122 -1.14 20.02 -18.76
N PRO A 123 -1.25 19.63 -17.47
CA PRO A 123 -0.11 19.23 -16.66
C PRO A 123 0.61 17.98 -17.18
N ASP A 124 -0.06 17.09 -17.91
CA ASP A 124 0.57 15.87 -18.44
C ASP A 124 1.68 16.18 -19.46
N ARG A 125 1.71 17.40 -19.97
CA ARG A 125 2.73 17.89 -20.89
C ARG A 125 3.94 18.50 -20.17
N LEU A 126 3.95 18.53 -18.83
CA LEU A 126 5.02 19.11 -18.02
C LEU A 126 6.05 18.06 -17.56
N ALA A 127 7.33 18.39 -17.65
CA ALA A 127 8.40 17.66 -16.99
C ALA A 127 9.14 18.56 -16.01
N VAL A 128 9.46 18.01 -14.84
CA VAL A 128 10.19 18.69 -13.78
C VAL A 128 11.47 17.91 -13.51
N ARG A 129 12.60 18.60 -13.50
CA ARG A 129 13.87 18.07 -12.98
C ARG A 129 14.28 18.92 -11.78
N VAL A 130 14.30 18.31 -10.61
CA VAL A 130 14.76 18.93 -9.37
C VAL A 130 16.19 18.48 -9.11
N HIS A 131 17.10 19.43 -8.90
CA HIS A 131 18.47 19.12 -8.52
C HIS A 131 18.56 18.85 -7.01
N GLY A 132 19.68 18.29 -6.57
CA GLY A 132 19.92 18.02 -5.15
C GLY A 132 21.39 17.78 -4.89
N GLN A 133 21.76 17.86 -3.62
CA GLN A 133 23.14 17.72 -3.17
C GLN A 133 23.21 16.85 -1.92
N THR A 134 24.28 16.07 -1.83
CA THR A 134 24.63 15.34 -0.61
C THR A 134 25.31 16.29 0.36
N VAL A 135 24.74 16.46 1.55
CA VAL A 135 25.23 17.34 2.61
C VAL A 135 25.69 16.49 3.79
N GLY A 136 26.88 16.78 4.33
CA GLY A 136 27.46 16.09 5.48
C GLY A 136 28.60 15.12 5.12
N PRO A 137 29.35 14.63 6.13
CA PRO A 137 30.46 13.72 5.90
C PRO A 137 29.97 12.28 5.62
N TYR A 138 30.84 11.45 5.06
CA TYR A 138 30.54 10.03 4.82
C TYR A 138 30.03 9.35 6.11
N ARG A 139 29.01 8.48 5.99
CA ARG A 139 28.25 7.84 7.10
C ARG A 139 27.37 8.76 7.93
N ASP A 140 27.40 10.06 7.69
CA ASP A 140 26.55 11.05 8.35
C ASP A 140 26.05 12.10 7.35
N ALA A 141 25.79 11.65 6.13
CA ALA A 141 25.31 12.48 5.04
C ALA A 141 23.80 12.35 4.85
N ALA A 142 23.20 13.33 4.16
CA ALA A 142 21.83 13.31 3.69
C ALA A 142 21.75 13.96 2.30
N MET A 143 20.89 13.43 1.43
CA MET A 143 20.53 14.11 0.18
C MET A 143 19.46 15.15 0.47
N VAL A 144 19.73 16.39 0.04
CA VAL A 144 18.81 17.52 0.17
C VAL A 144 18.45 17.98 -1.23
N LEU A 145 17.16 17.98 -1.54
CA LEU A 145 16.67 18.54 -2.80
C LEU A 145 16.77 20.06 -2.79
N SER A 146 17.13 20.62 -3.93
CA SER A 146 17.21 22.05 -4.17
C SER A 146 15.82 22.61 -4.44
N LEU A 147 14.94 22.50 -3.44
CA LEU A 147 13.60 23.07 -3.40
C LEU A 147 13.46 23.98 -2.18
N PRO A 148 12.68 25.06 -2.28
CA PRO A 148 12.46 25.92 -1.15
C PRO A 148 11.61 25.19 -0.10
N SER A 149 11.63 25.71 1.13
CA SER A 149 10.78 25.20 2.20
C SER A 149 9.30 25.20 1.79
N LYS A 150 8.50 24.30 2.37
CA LYS A 150 7.08 24.10 2.02
C LYS A 150 6.27 25.41 2.01
N GLY A 151 6.57 26.35 2.94
CA GLY A 151 5.90 27.65 3.00
C GLY A 151 6.22 28.61 1.84
N ASN A 152 7.38 28.46 1.21
CA ASN A 152 7.86 29.33 0.13
C ASN A 152 7.54 28.79 -1.28
N VAL A 153 7.20 27.50 -1.38
CA VAL A 153 6.80 26.85 -2.65
C VAL A 153 5.71 27.63 -3.41
N PRO A 154 4.60 28.10 -2.81
CA PRO A 154 3.58 28.82 -3.54
C PRO A 154 4.09 30.12 -4.17
N ALA A 155 5.00 30.81 -3.49
CA ALA A 155 5.61 32.04 -3.99
C ALA A 155 6.51 31.76 -5.21
N LEU A 156 7.37 30.74 -5.14
CA LEU A 156 8.19 30.25 -6.25
C LEU A 156 7.31 29.92 -7.49
N VAL A 157 6.27 29.10 -7.31
CA VAL A 157 5.42 28.66 -8.43
C VAL A 157 4.67 29.85 -9.04
N LYS A 158 4.12 30.76 -8.23
CA LYS A 158 3.34 31.88 -8.73
C LYS A 158 4.20 32.92 -9.45
N SER A 159 5.36 33.28 -8.88
CA SER A 159 6.19 34.38 -9.37
C SER A 159 7.02 33.98 -10.59
N GLU A 160 7.70 32.83 -10.54
CA GLU A 160 8.69 32.47 -11.56
C GLU A 160 8.14 31.51 -12.60
N LEU A 161 7.34 30.54 -12.17
CA LEU A 161 6.71 29.60 -13.10
C LEU A 161 5.40 30.15 -13.69
N GLY A 162 4.80 31.17 -13.07
CA GLY A 162 3.53 31.74 -13.51
C GLY A 162 3.57 32.30 -14.93
N GLN A 163 4.64 33.03 -15.30
CA GLN A 163 4.80 33.58 -16.64
C GLN A 163 5.10 32.49 -17.67
N PHE A 164 5.97 31.54 -17.30
CA PHE A 164 6.26 30.35 -18.12
C PHE A 164 4.98 29.58 -18.47
N LEU A 165 4.15 29.27 -17.48
CA LEU A 165 2.87 28.58 -17.68
C LEU A 165 1.89 29.41 -18.51
N THR A 166 1.86 30.73 -18.33
CA THR A 166 1.03 31.62 -19.15
C THR A 166 1.46 31.56 -20.62
N ASN A 167 2.77 31.54 -20.88
CA ASN A 167 3.32 31.46 -22.24
C ASN A 167 3.04 30.09 -22.88
N ALA A 168 3.18 29.00 -22.13
CA ALA A 168 2.85 27.65 -22.57
C ALA A 168 1.34 27.52 -22.90
N GLY A 169 0.46 28.09 -22.07
CA GLY A 169 -0.98 28.08 -22.32
C GLY A 169 -1.39 28.89 -23.55
N LYS A 170 -0.70 29.99 -23.85
CA LYS A 170 -0.91 30.78 -25.08
C LYS A 170 -0.36 30.09 -26.33
N ASN A 171 0.66 29.25 -26.21
CA ASN A 171 1.34 28.59 -27.32
C ASN A 171 1.42 27.07 -27.12
N PRO A 172 0.28 26.36 -27.07
CA PRO A 172 0.23 24.94 -26.68
C PRO A 172 0.93 24.00 -27.66
N ALA A 173 1.19 24.44 -28.90
CA ALA A 173 1.90 23.64 -29.90
C ALA A 173 3.44 23.73 -29.79
N THR A 174 3.97 24.63 -28.95
CA THR A 174 5.42 24.91 -28.88
C THR A 174 6.03 24.34 -27.61
N ALA A 175 7.10 23.56 -27.77
CA ALA A 175 7.89 23.11 -26.62
C ALA A 175 8.68 24.28 -26.02
N THR A 176 8.72 24.38 -24.69
CA THR A 176 9.43 25.45 -23.99
C THR A 176 9.96 24.95 -22.65
N SER A 177 10.99 25.61 -22.12
CA SER A 177 11.57 25.28 -20.82
C SER A 177 12.01 26.53 -20.07
N ILE A 178 11.94 26.47 -18.75
CA ILE A 178 12.52 27.45 -17.85
C ILE A 178 13.46 26.75 -16.87
N GLU A 179 14.61 27.36 -16.66
CA GLU A 179 15.57 26.95 -15.65
C GLU A 179 15.56 27.97 -14.51
N ILE A 180 15.45 27.47 -13.28
CA ILE A 180 15.51 28.26 -12.06
C ILE A 180 16.80 27.91 -11.34
N ARG A 181 17.65 28.91 -11.12
CA ARG A 181 18.88 28.78 -10.33
C ARG A 181 18.93 29.87 -9.27
N ARG A 182 18.69 29.48 -8.03
CA ARG A 182 18.75 30.34 -6.84
C ARG A 182 19.34 29.55 -5.66
N PRO A 183 19.83 30.24 -4.62
CA PRO A 183 20.44 29.57 -3.47
C PRO A 183 19.56 28.51 -2.80
N ASP A 184 18.24 28.66 -2.84
CA ASP A 184 17.25 27.77 -2.23
C ASP A 184 16.42 26.95 -3.25
N ALA A 185 16.68 27.10 -4.55
CA ALA A 185 15.93 26.41 -5.60
C ALA A 185 16.78 26.21 -6.87
N GLU A 186 16.99 24.96 -7.27
CA GLU A 186 17.63 24.61 -8.53
C GLU A 186 16.81 23.54 -9.25
N LEU A 187 16.08 23.95 -10.28
CA LEU A 187 15.18 23.06 -11.01
C LEU A 187 14.94 23.54 -12.44
N THR A 188 14.61 22.58 -13.31
CA THR A 188 14.13 22.84 -14.66
C THR A 188 12.67 22.40 -14.78
N VAL A 189 11.83 23.26 -15.36
CA VAL A 189 10.47 22.90 -15.79
C VAL A 189 10.39 23.02 -17.30
N SER A 190 9.92 21.98 -17.97
CA SER A 190 9.65 22.01 -19.40
C SER A 190 8.21 21.66 -19.71
N TYR A 191 7.72 22.19 -20.83
CA TYR A 191 6.45 21.86 -21.44
C TYR A 191 6.73 21.28 -22.83
N ASN A 192 6.21 20.10 -23.11
CA ASN A 192 6.33 19.44 -24.39
C ASN A 192 4.95 18.88 -24.82
N PRO A 193 4.35 19.38 -25.92
CA PRO A 193 3.04 18.90 -26.37
C PRO A 193 3.02 17.42 -26.75
N ALA A 194 4.15 16.83 -27.14
CA ALA A 194 4.25 15.41 -27.48
C ALA A 194 4.34 14.50 -26.24
N GLN A 195 4.62 15.05 -25.06
CA GLN A 195 4.75 14.25 -23.84
C GLN A 195 3.39 13.75 -23.37
N MET A 196 3.25 12.46 -23.11
CA MET A 196 1.94 11.87 -22.76
C MET A 196 1.58 12.01 -21.27
N TRP A 197 2.57 12.10 -20.38
CA TRP A 197 2.37 12.06 -18.92
C TRP A 197 3.26 13.08 -18.21
N PHE A 198 2.79 13.59 -17.09
CA PHE A 198 3.62 14.40 -16.19
C PHE A 198 4.87 13.62 -15.78
N SER A 199 6.04 14.26 -15.82
CA SER A 199 7.31 13.63 -15.48
C SER A 199 8.02 14.38 -14.36
N LEU A 200 8.59 13.65 -13.41
CA LEU A 200 9.39 14.18 -12.32
C LEU A 200 10.70 13.39 -12.23
N SER A 201 11.82 14.10 -12.20
CA SER A 201 13.15 13.55 -11.96
C SER A 201 13.81 14.28 -10.81
N ARG A 202 14.40 13.53 -9.87
CA ARG A 202 15.16 14.04 -8.74
C ARG A 202 16.19 13.03 -8.26
N PRO A 203 17.28 13.46 -7.60
CA PRO A 203 18.09 12.57 -6.77
C PRO A 203 17.23 11.89 -5.70
N SER A 204 17.55 10.62 -5.39
CA SER A 204 16.85 9.90 -4.33
C SER A 204 17.30 10.43 -2.96
N TYR A 205 16.37 11.00 -2.20
CA TYR A 205 16.59 11.44 -0.81
C TYR A 205 16.12 10.42 0.22
N GLU A 206 15.39 9.39 -0.22
CA GLU A 206 14.75 8.37 0.64
C GLU A 206 15.69 7.18 0.92
N VAL A 207 16.78 7.06 0.16
CA VAL A 207 17.84 6.09 0.45
C VAL A 207 18.72 6.59 1.60
N SER A 208 19.31 5.64 2.33
CA SER A 208 20.06 5.95 3.55
C SER A 208 21.51 6.34 3.26
N TYR A 209 21.84 7.64 3.32
CA TYR A 209 23.22 8.13 3.22
C TYR A 209 23.98 8.09 4.56
N SER A 210 23.28 7.82 5.67
CA SER A 210 23.85 7.56 6.99
C SER A 210 23.46 6.17 7.47
N ILE A 211 24.44 5.47 8.05
CA ILE A 211 24.21 4.14 8.64
C ILE A 211 23.39 4.22 9.93
N ASP A 212 23.45 5.35 10.62
CA ASP A 212 22.89 5.54 11.97
C ASP A 212 21.79 6.59 12.08
N ARG A 213 21.70 7.51 11.10
CA ARG A 213 20.73 8.60 11.03
C ARG A 213 19.80 8.43 9.84
N ASN A 214 18.96 7.41 9.93
CA ASN A 214 17.91 7.13 8.97
C ASN A 214 16.63 6.64 9.70
N PRO A 215 15.46 6.59 9.03
CA PRO A 215 14.21 6.18 9.67
C PRO A 215 14.29 4.79 10.32
N LEU A 216 14.92 3.82 9.65
CA LEU A 216 15.06 2.45 10.16
C LEU A 216 15.92 2.40 11.43
N ALA A 217 17.12 2.98 11.41
CA ALA A 217 18.02 3.01 12.56
C ALA A 217 17.38 3.74 13.76
N SER A 218 16.62 4.81 13.50
CA SER A 218 15.92 5.56 14.55
C SER A 218 14.82 4.71 15.20
N ALA A 219 14.03 4.01 14.40
CA ALA A 219 12.99 3.10 14.90
C ALA A 219 13.60 1.94 15.70
N LEU A 220 14.67 1.31 15.20
CA LEU A 220 15.37 0.24 15.89
C LEU A 220 15.94 0.69 17.24
N LYS A 221 16.55 1.88 17.32
CA LYS A 221 17.03 2.46 18.58
C LYS A 221 15.89 2.71 19.57
N SER A 222 14.77 3.27 19.10
CA SER A 222 13.59 3.49 19.95
C SER A 222 13.03 2.18 20.51
N LYS A 223 12.96 1.12 19.70
CA LYS A 223 12.46 -0.19 20.15
C LYS A 223 13.46 -0.93 21.02
N ALA A 224 14.76 -0.75 20.78
CA ALA A 224 15.79 -1.22 21.70
C ALA A 224 15.62 -0.63 23.11
N ASP A 225 15.28 0.65 23.20
CA ASP A 225 15.02 1.30 24.49
C ASP A 225 13.75 0.75 25.15
N GLN A 226 12.69 0.49 24.38
CA GLN A 226 11.45 -0.12 24.88
C GLN A 226 11.64 -1.54 25.42
N LEU A 227 12.58 -2.32 24.85
CA LEU A 227 12.87 -3.71 25.24
C LEU A 227 14.00 -3.84 26.27
N ARG A 228 14.53 -2.72 26.78
CA ARG A 228 15.75 -2.72 27.62
C ARG A 228 15.58 -3.51 28.91
N ALA A 229 14.41 -3.44 29.54
CA ALA A 229 14.11 -4.08 30.82
C ALA A 229 13.57 -5.51 30.71
N ALA A 230 13.57 -6.10 29.50
CA ALA A 230 13.18 -7.49 29.31
C ALA A 230 14.17 -8.45 30.02
N PRO A 231 13.72 -9.60 30.55
CA PRO A 231 14.54 -10.59 31.25
C PRO A 231 15.83 -10.92 30.52
N GLU A 232 16.92 -11.13 31.27
CA GLU A 232 18.25 -11.40 30.67
C GLU A 232 18.25 -12.67 29.82
N ASP A 233 17.48 -13.67 30.20
CA ASP A 233 17.31 -14.96 29.55
C ASP A 233 16.24 -14.99 28.43
N GLY A 234 15.52 -13.88 28.24
CA GLY A 234 14.54 -13.71 27.16
C GLY A 234 15.17 -13.30 25.83
N VAL A 235 14.58 -13.76 24.73
CA VAL A 235 14.93 -13.38 23.36
C VAL A 235 14.15 -12.12 22.98
N ARG A 236 14.85 -11.04 22.65
CA ARG A 236 14.21 -9.76 22.29
C ARG A 236 14.17 -9.57 20.78
N ILE A 237 13.00 -9.34 20.23
CA ILE A 237 12.79 -9.17 18.79
C ILE A 237 12.12 -7.83 18.45
N VAL A 238 12.54 -7.22 17.34
CA VAL A 238 11.80 -6.10 16.74
C VAL A 238 11.24 -6.55 15.40
N VAL A 239 9.92 -6.40 15.22
CA VAL A 239 9.24 -6.62 13.94
C VAL A 239 9.06 -5.28 13.25
N VAL A 240 9.72 -5.10 12.11
CA VAL A 240 9.73 -3.87 11.32
C VAL A 240 8.83 -4.04 10.10
N CYS A 241 7.73 -3.31 10.10
CA CYS A 241 6.73 -3.25 9.05
C CYS A 241 6.96 -2.08 8.09
N ASP A 242 6.53 -2.26 6.85
CA ASP A 242 6.69 -1.25 5.79
C ASP A 242 5.59 -0.19 5.85
N GLY A 243 5.99 1.03 6.20
CA GLY A 243 5.18 2.25 6.20
C GLY A 243 5.43 3.13 4.97
N ASP A 244 5.90 2.53 3.88
CA ASP A 244 6.50 3.19 2.73
C ASP A 244 7.86 3.82 3.03
N CYS A 245 8.80 2.98 3.45
CA CYS A 245 10.20 3.37 3.59
C CYS A 245 11.02 2.76 2.45
N LYS A 246 11.61 3.61 1.61
CA LYS A 246 12.46 3.21 0.49
C LYS A 246 13.67 2.42 0.97
N THR A 247 14.24 2.81 2.12
CA THR A 247 15.38 2.12 2.71
C THR A 247 15.08 0.64 2.97
N LEU A 248 13.85 0.25 3.36
CA LEU A 248 13.51 -1.16 3.58
C LEU A 248 13.60 -2.02 2.31
N LYS A 249 13.46 -1.38 1.14
CA LYS A 249 13.43 -2.03 -0.17
C LYS A 249 14.81 -1.99 -0.86
N GLU A 250 15.84 -1.41 -0.23
CA GLU A 250 17.14 -1.20 -0.86
C GLU A 250 18.09 -2.38 -0.67
N HIS A 251 18.46 -3.02 -1.79
CA HIS A 251 19.26 -4.26 -1.78
C HIS A 251 20.68 -4.02 -2.28
N SER A 252 20.97 -2.88 -2.93
CA SER A 252 22.26 -2.61 -3.54
C SER A 252 22.87 -1.29 -3.01
N PRO A 253 24.08 -1.29 -2.45
CA PRO A 253 24.77 -0.05 -2.03
C PRO A 253 25.38 0.74 -3.21
N MET A 254 24.97 0.43 -4.45
CA MET A 254 25.49 1.12 -5.64
C MET A 254 25.02 2.59 -5.64
N GLY A 255 25.86 3.48 -5.14
CA GLY A 255 25.60 4.93 -5.14
C GLY A 255 25.88 5.65 -3.82
N GLY A 256 26.80 5.15 -2.98
CA GLY A 256 27.26 5.86 -1.78
C GLY A 256 26.26 5.89 -0.62
N HIS A 257 25.23 5.03 -0.66
CA HIS A 257 24.23 4.84 0.39
C HIS A 257 24.34 3.44 1.01
N PHE A 258 23.71 3.25 2.17
CA PHE A 258 23.70 2.00 2.94
C PHE A 258 22.47 1.16 2.59
N SER A 259 22.68 -0.14 2.41
CA SER A 259 21.59 -1.11 2.26
C SER A 259 20.88 -1.36 3.58
N THR A 260 19.67 -1.92 3.51
CA THR A 260 18.91 -2.35 4.69
C THR A 260 19.72 -3.29 5.58
N ALA A 261 20.36 -4.29 4.97
CA ALA A 261 21.17 -5.27 5.67
C ALA A 261 22.32 -4.60 6.43
N ALA A 262 23.04 -3.66 5.80
CA ALA A 262 24.16 -2.96 6.45
C ALA A 262 23.71 -2.17 7.68
N ILE A 263 22.54 -1.53 7.63
CA ILE A 263 21.98 -0.76 8.76
C ILE A 263 21.59 -1.70 9.91
N VAL A 264 20.88 -2.78 9.62
CA VAL A 264 20.40 -3.73 10.64
C VAL A 264 21.55 -4.50 11.27
N GLU A 265 22.51 -4.97 10.47
CA GLU A 265 23.70 -5.66 10.97
C GLU A 265 24.56 -4.74 11.84
N HIS A 266 24.75 -3.49 11.44
CA HIS A 266 25.44 -2.47 12.24
C HIS A 266 24.73 -2.22 13.57
N PHE A 267 23.40 -2.08 13.56
CA PHE A 267 22.60 -1.95 14.78
C PHE A 267 22.74 -3.17 15.71
N LEU A 268 22.62 -4.39 15.18
CA LEU A 268 22.73 -5.61 15.98
C LEU A 268 24.13 -5.82 16.55
N ALA A 269 25.17 -5.39 15.82
CA ALA A 269 26.56 -5.41 16.26
C ALA A 269 26.85 -4.36 17.36
N GLN A 270 26.23 -3.17 17.28
CA GLN A 270 26.43 -2.09 18.25
C GLN A 270 25.56 -2.27 19.49
N ARG A 271 25.99 -3.15 20.43
CA ARG A 271 25.45 -3.28 21.81
C ARG A 271 23.93 -3.11 21.94
N SER A 272 23.17 -3.60 20.97
CA SER A 272 21.72 -3.46 21.00
C SER A 272 21.16 -4.34 22.12
N THR A 273 20.19 -3.82 22.84
CA THR A 273 19.39 -4.64 23.75
C THR A 273 18.62 -5.72 23.00
N VAL A 274 18.52 -5.66 21.67
CA VAL A 274 17.75 -6.56 20.78
C VAL A 274 18.60 -7.72 20.28
N ASP A 275 17.98 -8.91 20.13
CA ASP A 275 18.64 -10.14 19.70
C ASP A 275 18.30 -10.50 18.25
N ALA A 276 17.11 -10.14 17.76
CA ALA A 276 16.67 -10.34 16.39
C ALA A 276 15.84 -9.18 15.83
N VAL A 277 15.87 -9.00 14.51
CA VAL A 277 15.07 -8.02 13.76
C VAL A 277 14.44 -8.75 12.58
N LEU A 278 13.10 -8.75 12.52
CA LEU A 278 12.34 -9.24 11.38
C LEU A 278 11.85 -8.06 10.55
N LEU A 279 12.31 -7.93 9.31
CA LEU A 279 11.81 -6.94 8.36
C LEU A 279 10.70 -7.54 7.49
N LEU A 280 9.64 -6.78 7.26
CA LEU A 280 8.50 -7.14 6.42
C LEU A 280 8.28 -6.12 5.30
N PRO A 281 9.24 -5.95 4.36
CA PRO A 281 9.07 -5.06 3.22
C PRO A 281 7.93 -5.53 2.31
N VAL A 282 7.13 -4.58 1.84
CA VAL A 282 6.07 -4.82 0.84
C VAL A 282 6.66 -4.53 -0.54
N VAL A 283 6.75 -5.57 -1.36
CA VAL A 283 7.35 -5.50 -2.70
C VAL A 283 6.25 -5.57 -3.74
N GLU A 284 6.26 -4.61 -4.66
CA GLU A 284 5.44 -4.62 -5.86
C GLU A 284 6.28 -5.09 -7.04
N SER A 285 5.80 -6.11 -7.75
CA SER A 285 6.47 -6.64 -8.93
C SER A 285 5.52 -6.65 -10.12
N TYR A 286 6.00 -6.16 -11.26
CA TYR A 286 5.25 -6.11 -12.50
C TYR A 286 5.75 -7.21 -13.44
N ARG A 287 4.87 -8.17 -13.75
CA ARG A 287 5.16 -9.26 -14.71
C ARG A 287 3.97 -9.44 -15.64
N ASN A 288 4.24 -9.53 -16.94
CA ASN A 288 3.24 -9.80 -17.98
C ASN A 288 2.00 -8.90 -17.94
N GLY A 289 2.18 -7.59 -17.67
CA GLY A 289 1.05 -6.67 -17.60
C GLY A 289 0.34 -6.62 -16.25
N VAL A 290 0.70 -7.52 -15.32
CA VAL A 290 0.04 -7.67 -14.02
C VAL A 290 0.98 -7.20 -12.91
N SER A 291 0.50 -6.27 -12.08
CA SER A 291 1.15 -5.92 -10.83
C SER A 291 0.76 -6.93 -9.74
N THR A 292 1.75 -7.44 -9.02
CA THR A 292 1.57 -8.32 -7.87
C THR A 292 2.27 -7.71 -6.67
N VAL A 293 1.64 -7.81 -5.50
CA VAL A 293 2.18 -7.28 -4.25
C VAL A 293 2.37 -8.43 -3.27
N SER A 294 3.55 -8.49 -2.65
CA SER A 294 3.93 -9.54 -1.71
C SER A 294 4.75 -8.97 -0.55
N ILE A 295 4.81 -9.72 0.56
CA ILE A 295 5.70 -9.44 1.69
C ILE A 295 6.96 -10.30 1.52
N HIS A 296 8.14 -9.68 1.59
CA HIS A 296 9.42 -10.38 1.45
C HIS A 296 10.18 -10.38 2.80
N PRO A 297 9.85 -11.30 3.72
CA PRO A 297 10.41 -11.28 5.06
C PRO A 297 11.94 -11.46 5.05
N GLN A 298 12.63 -10.69 5.89
CA GLN A 298 14.08 -10.82 6.09
C GLN A 298 14.37 -10.85 7.60
N LEU A 299 14.96 -11.95 8.08
CA LEU A 299 15.35 -12.07 9.47
C LEU A 299 16.85 -11.81 9.62
N PHE A 300 17.17 -10.89 10.52
CA PHE A 300 18.53 -10.64 10.97
C PHE A 300 18.60 -10.97 12.46
N TYR A 301 19.68 -11.59 12.88
CA TYR A 301 19.91 -11.86 14.30
C TYR A 301 21.35 -11.65 14.66
N ARG A 302 21.57 -11.33 15.93
CA ARG A 302 22.90 -11.13 16.49
C ARG A 302 23.67 -12.44 16.41
N ARG A 303 24.90 -12.36 15.89
CA ARG A 303 25.84 -13.48 15.93
C ARG A 303 26.43 -13.65 17.34
N PRO A 304 26.72 -14.89 17.78
CA PRO A 304 27.43 -15.15 19.02
C PRO A 304 28.77 -14.40 19.09
N THR A 305 29.05 -13.71 20.20
CA THR A 305 30.37 -13.12 20.50
C THR A 305 30.94 -13.74 21.79
N LYS A 306 32.27 -13.79 21.91
CA LYS A 306 32.96 -14.48 23.01
C LYS A 306 32.67 -13.91 24.42
N ASP A 307 32.21 -12.65 24.50
CA ASP A 307 31.95 -11.94 25.77
C ASP A 307 30.45 -11.87 26.14
N GLN A 308 29.64 -12.84 25.70
CA GLN A 308 28.18 -12.79 25.89
C GLN A 308 27.76 -13.02 27.35
N ARG A 309 27.05 -12.03 27.92
CA ARG A 309 26.34 -12.12 29.20
C ARG A 309 24.88 -12.62 29.07
N ARG A 310 24.36 -12.70 27.84
CA ARG A 310 22.97 -13.08 27.52
C ARG A 310 22.95 -14.43 26.79
N PRO A 311 21.82 -15.15 26.75
CA PRO A 311 21.73 -16.41 26.02
C PRO A 311 22.26 -16.20 24.60
N PRO A 312 23.25 -16.98 24.16
CA PRO A 312 23.62 -16.96 22.76
C PRO A 312 22.37 -17.31 21.95
N MET A 313 22.06 -16.50 20.93
CA MET A 313 21.33 -17.00 19.77
C MET A 313 22.22 -18.06 19.11
N ASP A 314 22.22 -19.25 19.69
CA ASP A 314 22.88 -20.41 19.11
C ASP A 314 22.14 -20.83 17.84
N GLU A 315 22.77 -21.70 17.06
CA GLU A 315 22.25 -22.11 15.76
C GLU A 315 20.87 -22.77 15.88
N GLU A 316 20.61 -23.50 16.97
CA GLU A 316 19.36 -24.21 17.18
C GLU A 316 18.21 -23.26 17.55
N LEU A 317 18.41 -22.38 18.53
CA LEU A 317 17.44 -21.35 18.90
C LEU A 317 17.17 -20.40 17.74
N GLY A 318 18.22 -20.03 16.99
CA GLY A 318 18.09 -19.20 15.80
C GLY A 318 17.27 -19.86 14.69
N ALA A 319 17.52 -21.15 14.41
CA ALA A 319 16.75 -21.92 13.44
C ALA A 319 15.28 -22.10 13.89
N ALA A 320 15.05 -22.35 15.18
CA ALA A 320 13.71 -22.50 15.74
C ALA A 320 12.91 -21.17 15.65
N LEU A 321 13.54 -20.05 16.00
CA LEU A 321 12.95 -18.72 15.86
C LEU A 321 12.63 -18.41 14.40
N LEU A 322 13.57 -18.66 13.48
CA LEU A 322 13.36 -18.46 12.04
C LEU A 322 12.15 -19.25 11.54
N LYS A 323 12.08 -20.54 11.86
CA LYS A 323 10.96 -21.41 11.48
C LYS A 323 9.64 -20.89 12.04
N HIS A 324 9.62 -20.47 13.30
CA HIS A 324 8.42 -19.93 13.95
C HIS A 324 7.96 -18.64 13.26
N LEU A 325 8.88 -17.72 12.96
CA LEU A 325 8.56 -16.46 12.28
C LEU A 325 8.16 -16.66 10.82
N GLN A 326 8.71 -17.66 10.13
CA GLN A 326 8.26 -18.04 8.78
C GLN A 326 6.80 -18.53 8.79
N ALA A 327 6.45 -19.41 9.73
CA ALA A 327 5.06 -19.85 9.92
C ALA A 327 4.13 -18.69 10.30
N MET A 328 4.64 -17.68 11.00
CA MET A 328 3.88 -16.47 11.32
C MET A 328 3.58 -15.69 10.04
N VAL A 329 4.59 -15.48 9.18
CA VAL A 329 4.42 -14.76 7.92
C VAL A 329 3.41 -15.44 6.99
N GLU A 330 3.32 -16.77 7.00
CA GLU A 330 2.31 -17.53 6.25
C GLU A 330 0.87 -17.23 6.70
N ASN A 331 0.68 -16.78 7.95
CA ASN A 331 -0.61 -16.40 8.50
C ASN A 331 -0.96 -14.91 8.28
N ILE A 332 -0.02 -14.08 7.81
CA ILE A 332 -0.30 -12.68 7.49
C ILE A 332 -1.18 -12.61 6.22
N PRO A 333 -2.27 -11.82 6.21
CA PRO A 333 -3.05 -11.60 5.01
C PRO A 333 -2.18 -11.09 3.85
N ARG A 334 -2.45 -11.54 2.62
CA ARG A 334 -1.72 -11.03 1.45
C ARG A 334 -2.04 -9.54 1.23
N PRO A 335 -1.04 -8.68 1.00
CA PRO A 335 -1.27 -7.29 0.70
C PRO A 335 -1.98 -7.14 -0.65
N CYS A 336 -2.91 -6.21 -0.74
CA CYS A 336 -3.75 -5.98 -1.92
C CYS A 336 -3.26 -4.80 -2.77
N ILE A 337 -2.43 -3.93 -2.19
CA ILE A 337 -1.79 -2.76 -2.81
C ILE A 337 -0.39 -2.58 -2.22
N SER A 338 0.49 -1.87 -2.89
CA SER A 338 1.81 -1.52 -2.34
C SER A 338 1.70 -0.58 -1.13
N ALA A 339 2.72 -0.57 -0.27
CA ALA A 339 2.78 0.33 0.88
C ALA A 339 2.63 1.80 0.48
N THR A 340 3.27 2.23 -0.61
CA THR A 340 3.14 3.57 -1.20
C THR A 340 1.69 3.91 -1.53
N ASN A 341 1.00 3.00 -2.23
CA ASN A 341 -0.41 3.17 -2.56
C ASN A 341 -1.31 3.18 -1.31
N ALA A 342 -0.97 2.41 -0.27
CA ALA A 342 -1.70 2.44 1.00
C ALA A 342 -1.52 3.79 1.71
N VAL A 343 -0.29 4.31 1.77
CA VAL A 343 0.04 5.62 2.37
C VAL A 343 -0.71 6.76 1.69
N HIS A 344 -0.72 6.81 0.35
CA HIS A 344 -1.47 7.82 -0.41
C HIS A 344 -2.99 7.80 -0.12
N ARG A 345 -3.52 6.70 0.42
CA ARG A 345 -4.96 6.56 0.73
C ARG A 345 -5.31 6.79 2.19
N LEU A 346 -4.32 6.97 3.08
CA LEU A 346 -4.57 7.12 4.51
C LEU A 346 -5.42 8.35 4.86
N ASN A 347 -5.28 9.42 4.07
CA ASN A 347 -5.97 10.71 4.29
C ASN A 347 -7.29 10.82 3.53
N LYS A 348 -7.76 9.77 2.84
CA LYS A 348 -9.08 9.82 2.19
C LYS A 348 -10.16 9.91 3.27
N ASP A 349 -10.76 11.09 3.37
CA ASP A 349 -11.99 11.31 4.12
C ASP A 349 -13.13 10.57 3.41
N ASN A 350 -13.94 9.88 4.20
CA ASN A 350 -14.79 8.75 3.85
C ASN A 350 -14.02 7.43 3.84
N LEU A 351 -14.27 6.61 4.87
CA LEU A 351 -14.07 5.16 4.84
C LEU A 351 -14.80 4.62 3.61
N LEU A 352 -14.12 4.59 2.48
CA LEU A 352 -14.56 3.81 1.35
C LEU A 352 -14.48 2.37 1.82
N PHE A 353 -15.64 1.74 1.93
CA PHE A 353 -15.79 0.36 2.33
C PHE A 353 -15.26 -0.56 1.22
N GLY A 354 -13.97 -0.49 0.92
CA GLY A 354 -13.40 -1.07 -0.30
C GLY A 354 -13.92 -0.38 -1.58
N ILE A 355 -13.31 -0.72 -2.72
CA ILE A 355 -13.78 -0.28 -4.04
C ILE A 355 -14.64 -1.40 -4.61
N HIS A 356 -15.65 -1.06 -5.41
CA HIS A 356 -16.40 -2.01 -6.21
C HIS A 356 -15.44 -2.88 -7.05
N GLY A 357 -15.77 -4.16 -7.15
CA GLY A 357 -15.14 -5.05 -8.13
C GLY A 357 -15.22 -4.53 -9.56
N GLY A 358 -14.44 -5.14 -10.46
CA GLY A 358 -14.57 -4.90 -11.90
C GLY A 358 -15.79 -5.63 -12.48
N ILE A 359 -16.02 -5.42 -13.78
CA ILE A 359 -17.01 -6.20 -14.53
C ILE A 359 -16.27 -7.10 -15.50
N THR A 360 -16.65 -8.37 -15.52
CA THR A 360 -16.14 -9.33 -16.49
C THR A 360 -17.30 -9.93 -17.25
N ILE A 361 -17.22 -9.89 -18.58
CA ILE A 361 -18.24 -10.45 -19.46
C ILE A 361 -17.62 -11.63 -20.19
N SER A 362 -18.30 -12.77 -20.17
CA SER A 362 -17.90 -13.96 -20.91
C SER A 362 -19.13 -14.64 -21.50
N GLY A 363 -19.35 -14.47 -22.80
CA GLY A 363 -20.51 -15.03 -23.49
C GLY A 363 -21.83 -14.48 -22.94
N ASN A 364 -22.66 -15.36 -22.40
CA ASN A 364 -23.95 -15.03 -21.77
C ASN A 364 -23.85 -14.83 -20.25
N LYS A 365 -22.63 -14.69 -19.71
CA LYS A 365 -22.40 -14.46 -18.29
C LYS A 365 -21.79 -13.09 -18.03
N VAL A 366 -22.29 -12.43 -17.00
CA VAL A 366 -21.74 -11.19 -16.47
C VAL A 366 -21.36 -11.43 -15.02
N LYS A 367 -20.12 -11.09 -14.66
CA LYS A 367 -19.66 -10.96 -13.27
C LYS A 367 -19.56 -9.50 -12.92
N ILE A 368 -20.17 -9.13 -11.80
CA ILE A 368 -20.23 -7.76 -11.30
C ILE A 368 -20.13 -7.77 -9.78
N SER A 369 -19.55 -6.71 -9.20
CA SER A 369 -19.62 -6.41 -7.77
C SER A 369 -21.04 -6.56 -7.20
N SER A 370 -21.19 -7.45 -6.22
CA SER A 370 -22.46 -7.68 -5.50
C SER A 370 -22.90 -6.43 -4.75
N ARG A 371 -21.94 -5.73 -4.14
CA ARG A 371 -22.18 -4.45 -3.48
C ARG A 371 -22.69 -3.39 -4.46
N GLN A 372 -22.11 -3.32 -5.66
CA GLN A 372 -22.50 -2.35 -6.67
C GLN A 372 -23.96 -2.54 -7.12
N VAL A 373 -24.36 -3.81 -7.28
CA VAL A 373 -25.75 -4.17 -7.56
C VAL A 373 -26.66 -3.80 -6.38
N LEU A 374 -26.27 -4.13 -5.15
CA LEU A 374 -27.04 -3.80 -3.94
C LEU A 374 -27.26 -2.29 -3.79
N GLU A 375 -26.21 -1.48 -3.93
CA GLU A 375 -26.30 -0.02 -3.86
C GLU A 375 -27.24 0.52 -4.95
N THR A 376 -27.13 -0.01 -6.17
CA THR A 376 -27.99 0.39 -7.28
C THR A 376 -29.45 0.04 -7.03
N LEU A 377 -29.73 -1.16 -6.51
CA LEU A 377 -31.09 -1.58 -6.13
C LEU A 377 -31.66 -0.77 -4.96
N ALA A 378 -30.79 -0.28 -4.07
CA ALA A 378 -31.16 0.62 -2.98
C ALA A 378 -31.37 2.08 -3.44
N GLY A 379 -31.23 2.38 -4.73
CA GLY A 379 -31.33 3.75 -5.27
C GLY A 379 -30.14 4.64 -4.90
N ILE A 380 -29.05 4.06 -4.40
CA ILE A 380 -27.81 4.77 -4.13
C ILE A 380 -27.04 4.85 -5.46
N PRO A 381 -26.66 6.04 -5.94
CA PRO A 381 -25.88 6.17 -7.17
C PRO A 381 -24.59 5.37 -7.02
N SER A 382 -24.50 4.25 -7.74
CA SER A 382 -23.27 3.49 -7.82
C SER A 382 -22.21 4.41 -8.42
N ARG A 383 -21.14 4.65 -7.65
CA ARG A 383 -19.98 5.38 -8.15
C ARG A 383 -19.25 4.48 -9.13
N GLY A 384 -19.66 4.50 -10.40
CA GLY A 384 -18.79 4.04 -11.48
C GLY A 384 -17.45 4.78 -11.40
N VAL A 385 -16.38 4.16 -11.91
CA VAL A 385 -15.10 4.86 -12.10
C VAL A 385 -15.38 6.06 -13.00
N THR A 386 -15.20 7.27 -12.47
CA THR A 386 -15.33 8.49 -13.25
C THR A 386 -14.20 8.48 -14.30
N PRO A 387 -14.50 8.69 -15.60
CA PRO A 387 -13.47 8.81 -16.63
C PRO A 387 -12.40 9.82 -16.22
N LEU A 388 -11.15 9.58 -16.62
CA LEU A 388 -10.02 10.46 -16.27
C LEU A 388 -10.24 11.94 -16.66
N ASP A 389 -11.14 12.20 -17.60
CA ASP A 389 -11.43 13.53 -18.15
C ASP A 389 -12.61 14.24 -17.48
N SER A 390 -13.24 13.66 -16.46
CA SER A 390 -14.41 14.26 -15.81
C SER A 390 -14.05 15.48 -14.96
N SER A 391 -14.86 16.54 -15.08
CA SER A 391 -14.71 17.76 -14.31
C SER A 391 -15.22 17.60 -12.87
N PRO A 392 -14.69 18.36 -11.89
CA PRO A 392 -15.22 18.36 -10.53
C PRO A 392 -16.68 18.83 -10.53
N GLY A 393 -17.61 17.93 -10.21
CA GLY A 393 -19.05 18.21 -10.16
C GLY A 393 -19.88 17.53 -11.24
N ASP A 394 -19.26 16.85 -12.21
CA ASP A 394 -20.01 16.02 -13.16
C ASP A 394 -20.75 14.89 -12.41
N PRO A 395 -22.02 14.62 -12.77
CA PRO A 395 -22.71 13.45 -12.23
C PRO A 395 -21.90 12.20 -12.61
N PRO A 396 -21.67 11.27 -11.66
CA PRO A 396 -20.95 10.04 -11.98
C PRO A 396 -21.68 9.35 -13.13
N PRO A 397 -20.97 8.85 -14.16
CA PRO A 397 -21.63 8.14 -15.24
C PRO A 397 -22.43 6.96 -14.65
N PRO A 398 -23.58 6.60 -15.24
CA PRO A 398 -24.27 5.39 -14.87
C PRO A 398 -23.26 4.23 -14.95
N PRO A 399 -23.28 3.31 -13.98
CA PRO A 399 -22.24 2.33 -13.91
C PRO A 399 -22.26 1.48 -15.19
N ASN A 400 -21.10 1.33 -15.81
CA ASN A 400 -20.88 0.76 -17.15
C ASN A 400 -21.60 -0.59 -17.40
N TRP A 401 -21.84 -1.38 -16.36
CA TRP A 401 -22.57 -2.66 -16.47
C TRP A 401 -24.06 -2.53 -16.84
N GLN A 402 -24.72 -1.40 -16.55
CA GLN A 402 -26.13 -1.22 -16.90
C GLN A 402 -26.33 -1.26 -18.42
N GLN A 403 -25.34 -0.79 -19.18
CA GLN A 403 -25.35 -0.89 -20.64
C GLN A 403 -25.26 -2.35 -21.11
N ASP A 404 -24.53 -3.20 -20.38
CA ASP A 404 -24.45 -4.62 -20.70
C ASP A 404 -25.77 -5.34 -20.41
N PHE A 405 -26.44 -5.03 -19.30
CA PHE A 405 -27.78 -5.55 -19.02
C PHE A 405 -28.80 -5.10 -20.06
N LEU A 406 -28.74 -3.82 -20.46
CA LEU A 406 -29.58 -3.30 -21.53
C LEU A 406 -29.35 -4.05 -22.85
N ARG A 407 -28.09 -4.44 -23.15
CA ARG A 407 -27.77 -5.27 -24.32
C ARG A 407 -28.44 -6.64 -24.27
N PHE A 408 -28.43 -7.32 -23.11
CA PHE A 408 -29.13 -8.60 -22.96
C PHE A 408 -30.65 -8.45 -23.08
N LEU A 409 -31.21 -7.40 -22.48
CA LEU A 409 -32.63 -7.08 -22.59
C LEU A 409 -33.05 -6.82 -24.04
N HIS A 410 -32.26 -6.03 -24.80
CA HIS A 410 -32.49 -5.80 -26.23
C HIS A 410 -32.38 -7.07 -27.10
N ARG A 411 -31.63 -8.08 -26.63
CA ARG A 411 -31.55 -9.39 -27.28
C ARG A 411 -32.71 -10.32 -26.87
N GLY A 412 -33.63 -9.84 -26.04
CA GLY A 412 -34.72 -10.64 -25.52
C GLY A 412 -34.31 -11.63 -24.43
N GLN A 413 -33.09 -11.53 -23.90
CA GLN A 413 -32.55 -12.54 -22.99
C GLN A 413 -32.88 -12.17 -21.55
N MET A 414 -33.62 -13.06 -20.88
CA MET A 414 -33.93 -12.93 -19.45
C MET A 414 -32.79 -13.49 -18.59
N ILE A 415 -32.70 -13.01 -17.35
CA ILE A 415 -31.83 -13.61 -16.33
C ILE A 415 -32.31 -15.04 -16.08
N LYS A 416 -31.41 -16.01 -16.20
CA LYS A 416 -31.65 -17.43 -15.96
C LYS A 416 -31.16 -17.86 -14.59
N THR A 417 -29.97 -17.42 -14.19
CA THR A 417 -29.34 -17.79 -12.92
C THR A 417 -28.59 -16.60 -12.34
N VAL A 418 -28.61 -16.45 -11.00
CA VAL A 418 -27.75 -15.53 -10.26
C VAL A 418 -27.04 -16.32 -9.18
N THR A 419 -25.70 -16.25 -9.15
CA THR A 419 -24.86 -16.93 -8.16
C THR A 419 -23.97 -15.92 -7.46
N VAL A 420 -23.90 -15.95 -6.13
CA VAL A 420 -22.89 -15.19 -5.37
C VAL A 420 -21.58 -15.97 -5.40
N VAL A 421 -20.55 -15.37 -5.97
CA VAL A 421 -19.19 -15.90 -6.06
C VAL A 421 -18.34 -15.17 -5.02
N PRO A 422 -17.85 -15.85 -3.97
CA PRO A 422 -17.01 -15.23 -2.96
C PRO A 422 -15.75 -14.59 -3.58
N GLY A 423 -15.41 -13.39 -3.11
CA GLY A 423 -14.28 -12.62 -3.64
C GLY A 423 -12.88 -13.18 -3.36
N GLU A 424 -12.77 -14.31 -2.64
CA GLU A 424 -11.52 -14.95 -2.18
C GLU A 424 -10.38 -13.97 -1.86
N GLY A 425 -10.47 -13.35 -0.68
CA GLY A 425 -9.47 -12.38 -0.23
C GLY A 425 -9.62 -10.98 -0.83
N ARG A 426 -10.74 -10.69 -1.49
CA ARG A 426 -11.21 -9.33 -1.82
C ARG A 426 -12.24 -8.82 -0.79
N ASP A 427 -12.48 -7.51 -0.78
CA ASP A 427 -13.44 -6.86 0.12
C ASP A 427 -14.91 -6.98 -0.35
N ASP A 428 -15.11 -7.53 -1.54
CA ASP A 428 -16.40 -7.61 -2.22
C ASP A 428 -16.56 -8.98 -2.86
N ASP A 429 -17.80 -9.43 -2.97
CA ASP A 429 -18.17 -10.67 -3.65
C ASP A 429 -18.73 -10.34 -5.03
N ASP A 430 -18.58 -11.24 -5.99
CA ASP A 430 -19.09 -11.03 -7.35
C ASP A 430 -20.47 -11.71 -7.47
N LEU A 431 -21.44 -11.08 -8.14
CA LEU A 431 -22.62 -11.76 -8.68
C LEU A 431 -22.29 -12.25 -10.08
N GLU A 432 -22.31 -13.56 -10.28
CA GLU A 432 -22.32 -14.17 -11.61
C GLU A 432 -23.77 -14.33 -12.07
N ILE A 433 -24.12 -13.62 -13.14
CA ILE A 433 -25.46 -13.60 -13.71
C ILE A 433 -25.39 -14.25 -15.09
N GLU A 434 -26.14 -15.33 -15.27
CA GLU A 434 -26.29 -16.05 -16.54
C GLU A 434 -27.59 -15.62 -17.22
N PHE A 435 -27.50 -15.26 -18.48
CA PHE A 435 -28.65 -14.92 -19.33
C PHE A 435 -29.06 -16.09 -20.20
N GLY A 436 -30.37 -16.32 -20.31
CA GLY A 436 -30.97 -17.40 -21.07
C GLY A 436 -30.96 -17.18 -22.59
N GLN A 437 -31.66 -18.08 -23.29
CA GLN A 437 -32.04 -17.82 -24.68
C GLN A 437 -33.10 -16.71 -24.73
N PRO A 438 -33.30 -16.08 -25.90
CA PRO A 438 -34.33 -15.08 -26.08
C PRO A 438 -35.72 -15.61 -25.70
N ASP A 439 -36.37 -14.91 -24.78
CA ASP A 439 -37.67 -15.24 -24.22
C ASP A 439 -38.77 -14.59 -25.06
N PRO A 440 -39.77 -15.34 -25.55
CA PRO A 440 -40.89 -14.79 -26.31
C PRO A 440 -41.68 -13.69 -25.58
N ALA A 441 -41.63 -13.63 -24.25
CA ALA A 441 -42.31 -12.58 -23.46
C ALA A 441 -41.68 -11.19 -23.64
N ILE A 442 -40.40 -11.12 -24.03
CA ILE A 442 -39.65 -9.87 -24.20
C ILE A 442 -38.91 -9.79 -25.53
N SER A 443 -39.29 -10.61 -26.51
CA SER A 443 -38.67 -10.64 -27.83
C SER A 443 -39.66 -10.97 -28.95
N PRO A 444 -39.36 -10.59 -30.21
CA PRO A 444 -40.21 -10.97 -31.33
C PRO A 444 -40.36 -12.48 -31.45
N PHE A 445 -41.56 -12.94 -31.80
CA PHE A 445 -41.81 -14.34 -32.10
C PHE A 445 -40.90 -14.84 -33.23
N ARG A 446 -40.50 -16.11 -33.14
CA ARG A 446 -39.60 -16.75 -34.10
C ARG A 446 -40.31 -17.92 -34.76
N MET A 447 -40.04 -18.12 -36.04
CA MET A 447 -40.46 -19.35 -36.72
C MET A 447 -39.72 -20.54 -36.09
N PRO A 448 -40.41 -21.64 -35.78
CA PRO A 448 -39.74 -22.87 -35.36
C PRO A 448 -38.79 -23.33 -36.48
N ALA A 449 -37.66 -23.93 -36.10
CA ALA A 449 -36.81 -24.60 -37.08
C ALA A 449 -37.65 -25.71 -37.73
N VAL A 450 -37.99 -25.54 -39.01
CA VAL A 450 -38.64 -26.58 -39.79
C VAL A 450 -37.61 -27.71 -39.88
N ALA A 451 -37.85 -28.81 -39.17
CA ALA A 451 -37.14 -30.05 -39.46
C ALA A 451 -37.40 -30.34 -40.93
N ASP A 452 -36.37 -30.59 -41.73
CA ASP A 452 -36.46 -30.94 -43.16
C ASP A 452 -37.50 -32.06 -43.34
N SER A 453 -38.76 -31.68 -43.52
CA SER A 453 -39.79 -32.53 -44.07
C SER A 453 -39.47 -32.55 -45.55
N GLY A 454 -38.92 -33.69 -45.99
CA GLY A 454 -38.49 -33.94 -47.36
C GLY A 454 -39.54 -33.53 -48.40
N PRO A 455 -39.10 -33.36 -49.66
CA PRO A 455 -39.90 -32.69 -50.68
C PRO A 455 -41.22 -33.42 -50.91
N GLU A 456 -42.33 -32.79 -50.54
CA GLU A 456 -43.64 -33.14 -51.09
C GLU A 456 -43.66 -32.69 -52.56
N GLU A 457 -43.48 -33.67 -53.45
CA GLU A 457 -43.95 -33.59 -54.83
C GLU A 457 -45.46 -33.30 -54.81
N ILE A 458 -45.87 -32.18 -55.39
CA ILE A 458 -47.21 -32.07 -55.98
C ILE A 458 -47.02 -31.72 -57.45
N ARG A 459 -47.40 -32.71 -58.27
CA ARG A 459 -47.48 -32.70 -59.73
C ARG A 459 -48.70 -31.90 -60.18
N GLU A 460 -48.48 -31.17 -61.29
CA GLU A 460 -49.39 -30.52 -62.26
C GLU A 460 -50.78 -30.04 -61.83
#